data_AF-A0A5K3FJ02-F1
#
_entry.id   AF-A0A5K3FJ02-F1
#
_cell.length_a   1.000
_cell.length_b   1.000
_cell.length_c   1.000
_cell.angle_alpha   90.00
_cell.angle_beta   90.00
_cell.angle_gamma   90.00
#
_symmetry.space_group_name_H-M   'P 1'
#
loop_
_entity.id
_entity.type
_entity.pdbx_description
1 polymer ?
#
loop_
_entity_poly.entity_id
_entity_poly.type
_entity_poly.pdbx_seq_one_letter_code
_entity_poly.pdbx_strand_id
1 'polypeptide(L)'
;MGFNYQMTEDTHRPFSQSPAFLPSRGASSSTARSSLTYYFLISDTLNLLSIGISRLAESRTIEPPSGLSCKAAGNWSLGPHLLSAIKSVKGNDAEGSTGLVEFGSEGRRKNVNITILEMGKDGFLEYGYWNRKDKLVVTKDFSKTKSEIQKELKGQTLRVATIEEIPFMMYKGPSGHVKSSDPKDWHGFCIDLLNECASALEFNYTVHPVADGNYGTATKVNGEVVWDGIIGQLQFRPTSPWQCSLSTSNGNASSILRRPS
;
A
#
# COMPACT_ATOMS: atom_id res chain seq x y z
N MET A 1 -1.46 -45.51 39.44
CA MET A 1 -2.07 -44.23 39.85
C MET A 1 -2.74 -43.63 38.64
N GLY A 2 -4.04 -43.88 38.48
CA GLY A 2 -4.84 -43.31 37.40
C GLY A 2 -5.50 -42.03 37.90
N PHE A 3 -5.48 -40.98 37.10
CA PHE A 3 -6.27 -39.79 37.34
C PHE A 3 -7.30 -39.62 36.21
N ASN A 4 -8.56 -39.68 36.64
CA ASN A 4 -9.76 -39.37 35.88
C ASN A 4 -9.72 -37.94 35.35
N TYR A 5 -10.10 -37.74 34.09
CA TYR A 5 -10.63 -36.47 33.61
C TYR A 5 -12.08 -36.70 33.20
N GLN A 6 -13.01 -36.06 33.92
CA GLN A 6 -14.40 -35.95 33.53
C GLN A 6 -14.50 -34.94 32.39
N MET A 7 -15.13 -35.34 31.28
CA MET A 7 -15.66 -34.41 30.28
C MET A 7 -16.98 -33.84 30.78
N THR A 8 -17.12 -32.52 30.69
CA THR A 8 -18.42 -31.85 30.69
C THR A 8 -18.52 -31.06 29.39
N GLU A 9 -19.31 -31.59 28.45
CA GLU A 9 -19.99 -30.78 27.44
C GLU A 9 -21.10 -29.98 28.14
N ASP A 10 -21.17 -28.67 27.86
CA ASP A 10 -22.32 -28.10 27.15
C ASP A 10 -22.29 -26.57 27.18
N THR A 11 -22.32 -25.95 25.99
CA THR A 11 -23.39 -25.06 25.51
C THR A 11 -22.89 -23.96 24.56
N HIS A 12 -23.49 -23.96 23.37
CA HIS A 12 -23.46 -22.92 22.36
C HIS A 12 -23.70 -21.49 22.90
N ARG A 13 -22.91 -20.51 22.44
CA ARG A 13 -23.37 -19.14 22.11
C ARG A 13 -22.39 -18.40 21.18
N PRO A 14 -22.88 -17.41 20.40
CA PRO A 14 -22.30 -17.01 19.11
C PRO A 14 -21.12 -16.05 19.23
N PHE A 15 -20.17 -16.18 18.31
CA PHE A 15 -19.10 -15.20 18.05
C PHE A 15 -19.72 -13.92 17.47
N SER A 16 -20.02 -12.96 18.34
CA SER A 16 -20.17 -11.56 17.99
C SER A 16 -19.59 -10.74 19.13
N GLN A 17 -18.39 -10.20 18.92
CA GLN A 17 -17.93 -8.92 19.46
C GLN A 17 -16.54 -8.61 18.94
N SER A 18 -16.47 -7.59 18.09
CA SER A 18 -15.25 -6.89 17.71
C SER A 18 -14.57 -6.31 18.96
N PRO A 19 -13.23 -6.32 19.10
CA PRO A 19 -12.59 -5.68 20.23
C PRO A 19 -12.65 -4.16 20.08
N ALA A 20 -13.21 -3.48 21.08
CA ALA A 20 -13.17 -2.04 21.21
C ALA A 20 -11.74 -1.54 21.43
N PHE A 21 -11.29 -0.57 20.63
CA PHE A 21 -10.04 0.15 20.84
C PHE A 21 -10.20 1.19 21.95
N LEU A 22 -9.39 1.08 23.02
CA LEU A 22 -9.19 2.14 24.00
C LEU A 22 -7.99 3.03 23.60
N PRO A 23 -8.02 4.34 23.90
CA PRO A 23 -7.05 5.29 23.37
C PRO A 23 -5.71 5.27 24.13
N SER A 24 -4.67 5.61 23.37
CA SER A 24 -3.25 5.57 23.71
C SER A 24 -2.84 6.45 24.89
N ARG A 25 -2.03 5.88 25.79
CA ARG A 25 -1.02 6.62 26.56
C ARG A 25 0.35 6.03 26.24
N GLY A 26 1.24 6.88 25.75
CA GLY A 26 2.50 6.46 25.12
C GLY A 26 3.52 5.84 26.06
N ALA A 27 4.40 5.02 25.49
CA ALA A 27 5.85 5.07 25.66
C ALA A 27 6.53 3.95 24.83
N SER A 28 7.72 4.30 24.33
CA SER A 28 8.94 3.47 24.23
C SER A 28 8.90 2.07 23.58
N SER A 29 9.67 1.93 22.49
CA SER A 29 10.44 0.77 21.97
C SER A 29 10.03 -0.69 22.25
N SER A 30 8.76 -0.97 22.56
CA SER A 30 8.26 -2.26 23.02
C SER A 30 7.43 -3.01 21.98
N THR A 31 7.03 -2.37 20.89
CA THR A 31 6.11 -2.93 19.88
C THR A 31 6.71 -4.05 19.03
N ALA A 32 8.03 -4.08 18.82
CA ALA A 32 8.64 -5.10 17.96
C ALA A 32 8.64 -6.50 18.60
N ARG A 33 8.93 -6.59 19.91
CA ARG A 33 9.01 -7.86 20.66
C ARG A 33 7.65 -8.52 20.93
N SER A 34 6.56 -7.76 20.80
CA SER A 34 5.18 -8.25 20.94
C SER A 34 4.48 -8.49 19.60
N SER A 35 5.16 -8.29 18.47
CA SER A 35 4.57 -8.55 17.16
C SER A 35 4.46 -10.05 16.86
N LEU A 36 3.34 -10.47 16.28
CA LEU A 36 3.14 -11.87 15.86
C LEU A 36 4.23 -12.33 14.87
N THR A 37 4.71 -11.44 14.01
CA THR A 37 5.83 -11.68 13.10
C THR A 37 7.11 -12.05 13.84
N TYR A 38 7.41 -11.38 14.95
CA TYR A 38 8.59 -11.68 15.77
C TYR A 38 8.50 -13.09 16.37
N TYR A 39 7.31 -13.50 16.82
CA TYR A 39 7.08 -14.86 17.30
C TYR A 39 7.32 -15.91 16.20
N PHE A 40 6.80 -15.69 15.00
CA PHE A 40 7.02 -16.59 13.86
C PHE A 40 8.50 -16.69 13.48
N LEU A 41 9.25 -15.59 13.52
CA LEU A 41 10.70 -15.62 13.27
C LEU A 41 11.46 -16.44 14.33
N ILE A 42 11.07 -16.35 15.60
CA ILE A 42 11.67 -17.17 16.66
C ILE A 42 11.35 -18.65 16.44
N SER A 43 10.10 -18.98 16.15
CA SER A 43 9.66 -20.35 15.89
C SER A 43 10.46 -20.98 14.73
N ASP A 44 10.59 -20.25 13.62
CA ASP A 44 11.38 -20.69 12.47
C ASP A 44 12.87 -20.84 12.82
N THR A 45 13.41 -19.94 13.66
CA THR A 45 14.81 -20.03 14.12
C THR A 45 15.07 -21.28 14.96
N LEU A 46 14.15 -21.65 15.84
CA LEU A 46 14.26 -22.87 16.65
C LEU A 46 14.20 -24.12 15.78
N ASN A 47 13.33 -24.13 14.76
CA ASN A 47 13.26 -25.22 13.79
C ASN A 47 14.59 -25.37 13.02
N LEU A 48 15.14 -24.27 12.50
CA LEU A 48 16.43 -24.27 11.80
C LEU A 48 17.59 -24.75 12.68
N LEU A 49 17.60 -24.35 13.96
CA LEU A 49 18.58 -24.82 14.92
C LEU A 49 18.46 -26.33 15.18
N SER A 50 17.23 -26.84 15.34
CA SER A 50 16.96 -28.27 15.52
C SER A 50 17.46 -29.10 14.32
N ILE A 51 17.18 -28.63 13.10
CA ILE A 51 17.69 -29.26 11.87
C ILE A 51 19.22 -29.27 11.85
N GLY A 52 19.86 -28.14 12.16
CA GLY A 52 21.31 -28.02 12.20
C GLY A 52 21.96 -28.95 13.22
N ILE A 53 21.41 -29.04 14.43
CA ILE A 53 21.90 -29.93 15.50
C ILE A 53 21.72 -31.39 15.09
N SER A 54 20.55 -31.75 14.54
CA SER A 54 20.26 -33.13 14.12
C SER A 54 21.23 -33.60 13.04
N ARG A 55 21.45 -32.78 12.01
CA ARG A 55 22.43 -33.06 10.93
C ARG A 55 23.86 -33.14 11.45
N LEU A 56 24.22 -32.32 12.45
CA LEU A 56 25.54 -32.40 13.05
C LEU A 56 25.72 -33.70 13.85
N ALA A 57 24.71 -34.09 14.63
CA ALA A 57 24.71 -35.29 15.46
C ALA A 57 24.81 -36.59 14.64
N GLU A 58 24.28 -36.60 13.42
CA GLU A 58 24.43 -37.74 12.48
C GLU A 58 25.89 -37.99 12.07
N SER A 59 26.71 -36.94 12.06
CA SER A 59 28.10 -37.01 11.56
C SER A 59 29.16 -37.02 12.65
N ARG A 60 28.86 -36.47 13.84
CA ARG A 60 29.83 -36.21 14.91
C ARG A 60 29.18 -36.23 16.27
N THR A 61 29.93 -36.65 17.29
CA THR A 61 29.56 -36.43 18.69
C THR A 61 29.59 -34.93 18.99
N ILE A 62 28.49 -34.42 19.53
CA ILE A 62 28.37 -32.99 19.89
C ILE A 62 28.88 -32.81 21.32
N GLU A 63 29.99 -32.10 21.46
CA GLU A 63 30.49 -31.66 22.75
C GLU A 63 30.08 -30.21 23.03
N PRO A 64 29.55 -29.91 24.23
CA PRO A 64 29.16 -28.56 24.59
C PRO A 64 30.36 -27.61 24.56
N PRO A 65 30.18 -26.34 24.18
CA PRO A 65 31.24 -25.35 24.24
C PRO A 65 31.78 -25.23 25.68
N SER A 66 33.08 -25.45 25.86
CA SER A 66 33.74 -25.38 27.17
C SER A 66 34.91 -24.38 27.13
N GLY A 67 35.17 -23.69 28.25
CA GLY A 67 36.32 -22.80 28.40
C GLY A 67 36.30 -21.51 27.56
N LEU A 68 35.16 -21.12 26.99
CA LEU A 68 35.05 -19.89 26.21
C LEU A 68 34.98 -18.65 27.11
N SER A 69 35.77 -17.63 26.78
CA SER A 69 35.78 -16.35 27.47
C SER A 69 35.97 -15.22 26.48
N CYS A 70 35.27 -14.11 26.64
CA CYS A 70 35.41 -12.93 25.77
C CYS A 70 36.81 -12.28 25.84
N LYS A 71 37.63 -12.64 26.83
CA LYS A 71 39.02 -12.16 26.98
C LYS A 71 40.04 -13.06 26.27
N ALA A 72 39.65 -14.27 25.89
CA ALA A 72 40.52 -15.25 25.24
C ALA A 72 40.07 -15.48 23.81
N ALA A 73 40.99 -15.74 22.88
CA ALA A 73 40.68 -15.97 21.47
C ALA A 73 40.13 -17.39 21.17
N GLY A 74 39.60 -18.09 22.18
CA GLY A 74 39.07 -19.44 22.03
C GLY A 74 37.78 -19.45 21.21
N ASN A 75 37.63 -20.45 20.34
CA ASN A 75 36.40 -20.69 19.58
C ASN A 75 35.88 -22.11 19.86
N TRP A 76 34.59 -22.33 19.60
CA TRP A 76 34.03 -23.67 19.62
C TRP A 76 34.32 -24.35 18.28
N SER A 77 35.12 -25.42 18.31
CA SER A 77 35.59 -26.14 17.11
C SER A 77 34.45 -26.67 16.24
N LEU A 78 33.32 -27.08 16.85
CA LEU A 78 32.13 -27.55 16.13
C LEU A 78 31.23 -26.42 15.61
N GLY A 79 31.46 -25.17 16.04
CA GLY A 79 30.65 -24.01 15.65
C GLY A 79 30.53 -23.81 14.14
N PRO A 80 31.63 -23.81 13.36
CA PRO A 80 31.57 -23.71 11.91
C PRO A 80 30.81 -24.86 11.25
N HIS A 81 30.91 -26.08 11.79
CA HIS A 81 30.18 -27.24 11.28
C HIS A 81 28.67 -27.11 11.53
N LEU A 82 28.27 -26.71 12.75
CA LEU A 82 26.87 -26.41 13.07
C LEU A 82 26.32 -25.32 12.14
N LEU A 83 27.06 -24.23 11.96
CA LEU A 83 26.65 -23.13 11.09
C LEU A 83 26.49 -23.59 9.64
N SER A 84 27.39 -24.44 9.15
CA SER A 84 27.28 -25.02 7.81
C SER A 84 26.07 -25.95 7.68
N ALA A 85 25.74 -26.72 8.71
CA ALA A 85 24.58 -27.60 8.72
C ALA A 85 23.26 -26.80 8.75
N ILE A 86 23.21 -25.69 9.48
CA ILE A 86 22.06 -24.77 9.46
C ILE A 86 21.93 -24.13 8.07
N LYS A 87 23.03 -23.66 7.48
CA LYS A 87 23.02 -22.99 6.16
C LYS A 87 22.74 -23.93 4.98
N SER A 88 22.85 -25.25 5.16
CA SER A 88 22.67 -26.23 4.08
C SER A 88 21.20 -26.56 3.79
N VAL A 89 20.25 -26.03 4.55
CA VAL A 89 18.81 -26.19 4.29
C VAL A 89 18.42 -25.64 2.92
N LYS A 90 17.67 -26.43 2.15
CA LYS A 90 17.18 -26.08 0.82
C LYS A 90 15.79 -26.67 0.58
N GLY A 91 15.01 -26.03 -0.29
CA GLY A 91 13.68 -26.54 -0.65
C GLY A 91 12.81 -26.77 0.58
N ASN A 92 12.19 -27.94 0.66
CA ASN A 92 11.20 -28.29 1.70
C ASN A 92 11.85 -28.75 3.02
N ASP A 93 13.19 -28.77 3.13
CA ASP A 93 13.88 -29.16 4.37
C ASP A 93 13.60 -28.22 5.54
N ALA A 94 13.26 -26.96 5.24
CA ALA A 94 13.04 -25.91 6.22
C ALA A 94 11.87 -25.02 5.79
N GLU A 95 10.66 -25.54 5.95
CA GLU A 95 9.43 -24.77 5.85
C GLU A 95 9.00 -24.27 7.23
N GLY A 96 8.93 -22.95 7.38
CA GLY A 96 8.49 -22.28 8.60
C GLY A 96 7.21 -21.48 8.40
N SER A 97 6.78 -20.80 9.45
CA SER A 97 5.63 -19.88 9.41
C SER A 97 5.87 -18.70 8.46
N THR A 98 7.13 -18.33 8.23
CA THR A 98 7.51 -17.30 7.25
C THR A 98 7.78 -17.87 5.85
N GLY A 99 7.40 -19.13 5.60
CA GLY A 99 7.60 -19.85 4.34
C GLY A 99 8.93 -20.60 4.28
N LEU A 100 9.31 -21.02 3.08
CA LEU A 100 10.55 -21.76 2.84
C LEU A 100 11.78 -20.92 3.23
N VAL A 101 12.81 -21.55 3.81
CA VAL A 101 14.05 -20.88 4.21
C VAL A 101 15.23 -21.44 3.42
N GLU A 102 15.94 -20.54 2.74
CA GLU A 102 17.21 -20.85 2.07
C GLU A 102 18.23 -19.76 2.34
N PHE A 103 19.49 -20.16 2.54
CA PHE A 103 20.60 -19.23 2.77
C PHE A 103 21.46 -19.06 1.52
N GLY A 104 21.86 -17.82 1.25
CA GLY A 104 22.92 -17.51 0.29
C GLY A 104 24.32 -17.81 0.86
N SER A 105 25.35 -17.65 0.04
CA SER A 105 26.76 -17.81 0.44
C SER A 105 27.16 -16.96 1.64
N GLU A 106 26.61 -15.75 1.75
CA GLU A 106 26.84 -14.83 2.88
C GLU A 106 26.08 -15.21 4.17
N GLY A 107 25.23 -16.24 4.13
CA GLY A 107 24.37 -16.61 5.26
C GLY A 107 23.12 -15.74 5.41
N ARG A 108 22.79 -14.91 4.42
CA ARG A 108 21.52 -14.17 4.37
C ARG A 108 20.42 -15.03 3.75
N ARG A 109 19.20 -14.91 4.26
CA ARG A 109 18.03 -15.57 3.66
C ARG A 109 17.85 -15.06 2.23
N LYS A 110 17.76 -15.98 1.26
CA LYS A 110 17.75 -15.67 -0.18
C LYS A 110 16.33 -15.60 -0.75
N ASN A 111 15.44 -16.45 -0.26
CA ASN A 111 14.10 -16.69 -0.79
C ASN A 111 13.02 -15.91 -0.03
N VAL A 112 13.27 -14.63 0.23
CA VAL A 112 12.29 -13.76 0.87
C VAL A 112 11.22 -13.36 -0.15
N ASN A 113 9.96 -13.59 0.20
CA ASN A 113 8.79 -13.09 -0.53
C ASN A 113 7.98 -12.19 0.41
N ILE A 114 7.71 -10.96 -0.02
CA ILE A 114 7.00 -9.95 0.77
C ILE A 114 5.70 -9.63 0.06
N THR A 115 4.57 -9.96 0.69
CA THR A 115 3.26 -9.54 0.21
C THR A 115 3.06 -8.05 0.49
N ILE A 116 2.64 -7.31 -0.53
CA ILE A 116 2.32 -5.89 -0.45
C ILE A 116 0.81 -5.77 -0.34
N LEU A 117 0.36 -5.07 0.69
CA LEU A 117 -1.05 -4.88 0.98
C LEU A 117 -1.45 -3.42 0.71
N GLU A 118 -2.64 -3.24 0.17
CA GLU A 118 -3.32 -1.96 0.02
C GLU A 118 -4.49 -1.89 1.01
N MET A 119 -4.71 -0.72 1.60
CA MET A 119 -5.87 -0.48 2.47
C MET A 119 -7.06 -0.07 1.62
N GLY A 120 -8.06 -0.94 1.51
CA GLY A 120 -9.35 -0.68 0.88
C GLY A 120 -10.44 -0.36 1.90
N LYS A 121 -11.67 -0.13 1.41
CA LYS A 121 -12.87 0.13 2.24
C LYS A 121 -13.21 -1.07 3.14
N ASP A 122 -13.01 -2.29 2.62
CA ASP A 122 -13.36 -3.55 3.31
C ASP A 122 -12.16 -4.19 4.05
N GLY A 123 -11.05 -3.46 4.18
CA GLY A 123 -9.83 -3.92 4.86
C GLY A 123 -8.62 -4.00 3.94
N PHE A 124 -7.62 -4.79 4.33
CA PHE A 124 -6.39 -4.96 3.56
C PHE A 124 -6.60 -5.93 2.39
N LEU A 125 -6.24 -5.49 1.19
CA LEU A 125 -6.26 -6.26 -0.04
C LEU A 125 -4.83 -6.50 -0.51
N GLU A 126 -4.57 -7.66 -1.10
CA GLU A 126 -3.28 -7.90 -1.73
C GLU A 126 -3.14 -7.04 -2.99
N TYR A 127 -2.09 -6.23 -3.02
CA TYR A 127 -1.72 -5.40 -4.17
C TYR A 127 -0.76 -6.15 -5.10
N GLY A 128 0.11 -6.96 -4.52
CA GLY A 128 1.22 -7.58 -5.22
C GLY A 128 2.19 -8.25 -4.25
N TYR A 129 3.32 -8.67 -4.81
CA TYR A 129 4.41 -9.19 -4.02
C TYR A 129 5.74 -8.63 -4.50
N TRP A 130 6.73 -8.69 -3.62
CA TRP A 130 8.12 -8.42 -3.94
C TRP A 130 8.98 -9.61 -3.57
N ASN A 131 9.83 -10.04 -4.49
CA ASN A 131 10.90 -10.98 -4.19
C ASN A 131 12.18 -10.61 -4.95
N ARG A 132 13.29 -11.28 -4.62
CA ARG A 132 14.60 -10.96 -5.23
C ARG A 132 14.65 -11.23 -6.74
N LYS A 133 13.90 -12.22 -7.22
CA LYS A 133 13.88 -12.73 -8.60
C LYS A 133 13.02 -11.85 -9.51
N ASP A 134 11.76 -11.70 -9.17
CA ASP A 134 10.73 -11.04 -9.98
C ASP A 134 10.65 -9.54 -9.71
N LYS A 135 11.33 -9.04 -8.66
CA LYS A 135 11.19 -7.68 -8.13
C LYS A 135 9.74 -7.42 -7.72
N LEU A 136 9.25 -6.21 -7.92
CA LEU A 136 7.87 -5.85 -7.62
C LEU A 136 6.97 -6.40 -8.73
N VAL A 137 6.02 -7.25 -8.35
CA VAL A 137 4.97 -7.75 -9.24
C VAL A 137 3.63 -7.29 -8.69
N VAL A 138 2.88 -6.55 -9.50
CA VAL A 138 1.53 -6.13 -9.16
C VAL A 138 0.57 -7.23 -9.60
N THR A 139 -0.13 -7.83 -8.63
CA THR A 139 -1.13 -8.88 -8.86
C THR A 139 -2.55 -8.34 -8.77
N LYS A 140 -2.72 -7.09 -8.35
CA LYS A 140 -4.02 -6.41 -8.32
C LYS A 140 -4.66 -6.42 -9.71
N ASP A 141 -5.87 -6.96 -9.76
CA ASP A 141 -6.69 -6.91 -10.96
C ASP A 141 -7.29 -5.52 -11.15
N PHE A 142 -6.72 -4.75 -12.07
CA PHE A 142 -7.20 -3.42 -12.41
C PHE A 142 -8.53 -3.41 -13.18
N SER A 143 -8.99 -4.54 -13.71
CA SER A 143 -10.30 -4.62 -14.36
C SER A 143 -11.44 -4.39 -13.36
N LYS A 144 -11.30 -4.92 -12.14
CA LYS A 144 -12.17 -4.61 -11.00
C LYS A 144 -12.13 -3.12 -10.68
N THR A 145 -10.94 -2.53 -10.61
CA THR A 145 -10.76 -1.09 -10.39
C THR A 145 -11.47 -0.25 -11.46
N LYS A 146 -11.41 -0.63 -12.74
CA LYS A 146 -12.14 0.08 -13.82
C LYS A 146 -13.65 -0.02 -13.62
N SER A 147 -14.18 -1.21 -13.29
CA SER A 147 -15.61 -1.41 -13.03
C SER A 147 -16.09 -0.65 -11.79
N GLU A 148 -15.25 -0.54 -10.76
CA GLU A 148 -15.52 0.25 -9.56
C GLU A 148 -15.51 1.75 -9.86
N ILE A 149 -14.53 2.24 -10.63
CA ILE A 149 -14.47 3.63 -11.09
C ILE A 149 -15.70 3.96 -11.93
N GLN A 150 -16.06 3.10 -12.90
CA GLN A 150 -17.26 3.30 -13.71
C GLN A 150 -18.52 3.29 -12.83
N LYS A 151 -18.64 2.36 -11.88
CA LYS A 151 -19.78 2.32 -10.96
C LYS A 151 -19.89 3.58 -10.10
N GLU A 152 -18.77 4.15 -9.66
CA GLU A 152 -18.76 5.37 -8.86
C GLU A 152 -19.07 6.64 -9.69
N LEU A 153 -18.63 6.68 -10.96
CA LEU A 153 -18.79 7.85 -11.83
C LEU A 153 -20.05 7.83 -12.68
N LYS A 154 -20.62 6.66 -12.97
CA LYS A 154 -21.79 6.53 -13.84
C LYS A 154 -22.96 7.34 -13.31
N GLY A 155 -23.50 8.21 -14.16
CA GLY A 155 -24.59 9.13 -13.84
C GLY A 155 -24.21 10.33 -12.96
N GLN A 156 -22.94 10.47 -12.58
CA GLN A 156 -22.45 11.64 -11.86
C GLN A 156 -22.18 12.80 -12.81
N THR A 157 -22.35 14.04 -12.33
CA THR A 157 -21.94 15.24 -13.06
C THR A 157 -20.68 15.82 -12.45
N LEU A 158 -19.56 15.74 -13.16
CA LEU A 158 -18.27 16.29 -12.75
C LEU A 158 -18.22 17.80 -13.00
N ARG A 159 -17.76 18.55 -11.99
CA ARG A 159 -17.43 19.96 -12.15
C ARG A 159 -15.97 20.09 -12.60
N VAL A 160 -15.74 20.50 -13.84
CA VAL A 160 -14.39 20.63 -14.42
C VAL A 160 -13.90 22.06 -14.28
N ALA A 161 -12.91 22.29 -13.42
CA ALA A 161 -12.19 23.55 -13.33
C ALA A 161 -11.07 23.61 -14.37
N THR A 162 -10.98 24.71 -15.12
CA THR A 162 -10.02 24.86 -16.24
C THR A 162 -9.56 26.30 -16.40
N ILE A 163 -8.50 26.49 -17.18
CA ILE A 163 -8.12 27.79 -17.75
C ILE A 163 -8.34 27.72 -19.27
N GLU A 164 -8.55 28.87 -19.91
CA GLU A 164 -8.59 28.97 -21.36
C GLU A 164 -7.16 29.05 -21.90
N GLU A 165 -6.76 28.08 -22.71
CA GLU A 165 -5.43 28.00 -23.27
C GLU A 165 -5.49 27.35 -24.65
N ILE A 166 -4.99 28.04 -25.67
CA ILE A 166 -4.91 27.51 -27.03
C ILE A 166 -3.72 26.53 -27.09
N PRO A 167 -3.87 25.31 -27.66
CA PRO A 167 -5.05 24.74 -28.34
C PRO A 167 -5.87 23.75 -27.48
N PHE A 168 -5.69 23.78 -26.16
CA PHE A 168 -6.20 22.74 -25.26
C PHE A 168 -7.66 22.97 -24.82
N MET A 169 -8.01 24.21 -24.48
CA MET A 169 -9.32 24.62 -23.98
C MET A 169 -9.66 26.02 -24.50
N MET A 170 -10.62 26.13 -25.41
CA MET A 170 -10.96 27.36 -26.12
C MET A 170 -12.46 27.58 -26.14
N TYR A 171 -12.89 28.80 -25.80
CA TYR A 171 -14.30 29.16 -25.80
C TYR A 171 -14.78 29.55 -27.21
N LYS A 172 -15.96 29.09 -27.61
CA LYS A 172 -16.56 29.39 -28.94
C LYS A 172 -17.38 30.67 -28.94
N GLY A 173 -17.83 31.13 -27.78
CA GLY A 173 -18.71 32.29 -27.65
C GLY A 173 -17.97 33.64 -27.74
N PRO A 174 -18.71 34.75 -27.78
CA PRO A 174 -18.13 36.09 -27.93
C PRO A 174 -17.24 36.47 -26.74
N SER A 175 -16.07 37.03 -27.04
CA SER A 175 -15.13 37.54 -26.04
C SER A 175 -15.78 38.60 -25.13
N GLY A 176 -15.43 38.60 -23.84
CA GLY A 176 -15.89 39.60 -22.87
C GLY A 176 -17.25 39.34 -22.23
N HIS A 177 -17.95 38.26 -22.60
CA HIS A 177 -19.18 37.81 -21.93
C HIS A 177 -18.88 36.73 -20.89
N VAL A 178 -19.81 36.51 -19.95
CA VAL A 178 -19.73 35.39 -19.01
C VAL A 178 -19.67 34.10 -19.82
N LYS A 179 -18.61 33.32 -19.60
CA LYS A 179 -18.39 32.06 -20.34
C LYS A 179 -19.41 31.02 -19.88
N SER A 180 -19.99 30.30 -20.83
CA SER A 180 -20.95 29.22 -20.58
C SER A 180 -20.29 28.04 -19.87
N SER A 181 -21.06 27.34 -19.04
CA SER A 181 -20.66 26.07 -18.43
C SER A 181 -21.01 24.83 -19.24
N ASP A 182 -21.72 24.99 -20.36
CA ASP A 182 -22.05 23.89 -21.26
C ASP A 182 -20.79 23.48 -22.06
N PRO A 183 -20.34 22.21 -21.96
CA PRO A 183 -19.21 21.72 -22.74
C PRO A 183 -19.29 21.96 -24.25
N LYS A 184 -20.50 22.06 -24.84
CA LYS A 184 -20.70 22.30 -26.28
C LYS A 184 -20.16 23.64 -26.75
N ASP A 185 -20.12 24.63 -25.85
CA ASP A 185 -19.61 25.98 -26.13
C ASP A 185 -18.07 26.05 -26.06
N TRP A 186 -17.41 24.92 -25.81
CA TRP A 186 -15.96 24.80 -25.72
C TRP A 186 -15.43 23.85 -26.81
N HIS A 187 -14.15 24.01 -27.15
CA HIS A 187 -13.41 23.10 -28.02
C HIS A 187 -11.93 23.06 -27.65
N GLY A 188 -11.20 22.08 -28.18
CA GLY A 188 -9.80 21.87 -27.92
C GLY A 188 -9.54 20.45 -27.43
N PHE A 189 -8.26 20.09 -27.35
CA PHE A 189 -7.83 18.72 -27.03
C PHE A 189 -8.45 18.17 -25.73
N CYS A 190 -8.57 19.00 -24.69
CA CYS A 190 -9.11 18.57 -23.41
C CYS A 190 -10.63 18.33 -23.45
N ILE A 191 -11.38 19.05 -24.29
CA ILE A 191 -12.82 18.79 -24.50
C ILE A 191 -13.01 17.45 -25.20
N ASP A 192 -12.23 17.17 -26.24
CA ASP A 192 -12.32 15.90 -26.98
C ASP A 192 -12.00 14.72 -26.07
N LEU A 193 -10.93 14.83 -25.25
CA LEU A 193 -10.58 13.81 -24.27
C LEU A 193 -11.66 13.61 -23.20
N LEU A 194 -12.25 14.68 -22.69
CA LEU A 194 -13.34 14.61 -21.71
C LEU A 194 -14.59 13.96 -22.31
N ASN A 195 -14.93 14.24 -23.57
CA ASN A 195 -16.05 13.62 -24.27
C ASN A 195 -15.85 12.10 -24.42
N GLU A 196 -14.66 11.67 -24.81
CA GLU A 196 -14.32 10.24 -24.91
C GLU A 196 -14.38 9.55 -23.54
N CYS A 197 -13.86 10.21 -22.49
CA CYS A 197 -13.93 9.68 -21.13
C CYS A 197 -15.36 9.61 -20.60
N ALA A 198 -16.17 10.65 -20.84
CA ALA A 198 -17.57 10.74 -20.43
C ALA A 198 -18.41 9.65 -21.11
N SER A 199 -18.16 9.40 -22.39
CA SER A 199 -18.79 8.30 -23.14
C SER A 199 -18.38 6.93 -22.58
N ALA A 200 -17.09 6.70 -22.35
CA ALA A 200 -16.58 5.41 -21.88
C ALA A 200 -16.96 5.07 -20.43
N LEU A 201 -17.11 6.06 -19.57
CA LEU A 201 -17.40 5.90 -18.13
C LEU A 201 -18.82 6.31 -17.74
N GLU A 202 -19.63 6.78 -18.69
CA GLU A 202 -21.04 7.17 -18.53
C GLU A 202 -21.28 8.27 -17.48
N PHE A 203 -20.39 9.27 -17.41
CA PHE A 203 -20.58 10.45 -16.57
C PHE A 203 -20.91 11.69 -17.41
N ASN A 204 -21.48 12.72 -16.78
CA ASN A 204 -21.70 14.03 -17.37
C ASN A 204 -20.69 15.03 -16.79
N TYR A 205 -20.44 16.15 -17.46
CA TYR A 205 -19.59 17.20 -16.89
C TYR A 205 -20.03 18.60 -17.29
N THR A 206 -19.59 19.58 -16.51
CA THR A 206 -19.76 21.01 -16.80
C THR A 206 -18.41 21.71 -16.72
N VAL A 207 -18.20 22.73 -17.54
CA VAL A 207 -16.93 23.46 -17.63
C VAL A 207 -17.01 24.74 -16.81
N HIS A 208 -16.00 24.97 -15.97
CA HIS A 208 -15.93 26.11 -15.06
C HIS A 208 -14.55 26.76 -15.20
N PRO A 209 -14.39 27.74 -16.10
CA PRO A 209 -13.14 28.47 -16.19
C PRO A 209 -12.88 29.25 -14.90
N VAL A 210 -11.65 29.23 -14.42
CA VAL A 210 -11.26 30.00 -13.24
C VAL A 210 -11.21 31.49 -13.58
N ALA A 211 -11.79 32.33 -12.72
CA ALA A 211 -11.97 33.77 -12.97
C ALA A 211 -10.64 34.56 -13.02
N ASP A 212 -9.63 34.10 -12.30
CA ASP A 212 -8.30 34.73 -12.27
C ASP A 212 -7.39 34.28 -13.42
N GLY A 213 -7.77 33.25 -14.18
CA GLY A 213 -6.95 32.68 -15.25
C GLY A 213 -5.65 32.04 -14.77
N ASN A 214 -5.48 31.84 -13.47
CA ASN A 214 -4.22 31.38 -12.86
C ASN A 214 -4.30 29.91 -12.47
N TYR A 215 -3.16 29.23 -12.57
CA TYR A 215 -3.03 27.84 -12.11
C TYR A 215 -3.12 27.74 -10.59
N GLY A 216 -2.44 28.64 -9.89
CA GLY A 216 -2.49 28.78 -8.45
C GLY A 216 -1.17 29.31 -7.89
N THR A 217 -1.28 30.38 -7.13
CA THR A 217 -0.21 31.09 -6.44
C THR A 217 -0.49 31.01 -4.95
N ALA A 218 0.52 30.58 -4.19
CA ALA A 218 0.42 30.53 -2.75
C ALA A 218 0.61 31.93 -2.16
N THR A 219 -0.39 32.41 -1.42
CA THR A 219 -0.29 33.63 -0.62
C THR A 219 -0.45 33.28 0.86
N LYS A 220 0.28 33.97 1.74
CA LYS A 220 0.13 33.80 3.18
C LYS A 220 -0.81 34.87 3.71
N VAL A 221 -1.99 34.45 4.16
CA VAL A 221 -2.97 35.32 4.82
C VAL A 221 -3.17 34.78 6.23
N ASN A 222 -2.95 35.62 7.25
CA ASN A 222 -3.11 35.25 8.67
C ASN A 222 -2.32 34.00 9.13
N GLY A 223 -1.15 33.75 8.53
CA GLY A 223 -0.30 32.60 8.88
C GLY A 223 -0.65 31.29 8.16
N GLU A 224 -1.77 31.24 7.45
CA GLU A 224 -2.16 30.10 6.62
C GLU A 224 -1.79 30.33 5.15
N VAL A 225 -1.43 29.25 4.45
CA VAL A 225 -1.15 29.28 3.02
C VAL A 225 -2.47 29.09 2.27
N VAL A 226 -2.92 30.16 1.61
CA VAL A 226 -4.11 30.17 0.76
C VAL A 226 -3.67 30.17 -0.69
N TRP A 227 -4.23 29.26 -1.48
CA TRP A 227 -3.97 29.17 -2.92
C TRP A 227 -5.09 29.84 -3.70
N ASP A 228 -4.74 30.63 -4.72
CA ASP A 228 -5.67 31.07 -5.75
C ASP A 228 -5.73 30.08 -6.93
N GLY A 229 -6.40 30.44 -8.02
CA GLY A 229 -6.40 29.67 -9.25
C GLY A 229 -7.18 28.36 -9.20
N ILE A 230 -6.83 27.44 -10.12
CA ILE A 230 -7.35 26.06 -10.14
C ILE A 230 -7.08 25.37 -8.80
N ILE A 231 -5.89 25.54 -8.22
CA ILE A 231 -5.51 24.92 -6.95
C ILE A 231 -6.44 25.40 -5.82
N GLY A 232 -6.71 26.70 -5.75
CA GLY A 232 -7.67 27.28 -4.80
C GLY A 232 -9.08 26.70 -4.94
N GLN A 233 -9.57 26.54 -6.17
CA GLN A 233 -10.90 25.94 -6.43
C GLN A 233 -10.99 24.45 -6.08
N LEU A 234 -9.88 23.71 -6.04
CA LEU A 234 -9.86 22.32 -5.59
C LEU A 234 -9.74 22.20 -4.07
N GLN A 235 -9.15 23.20 -3.43
CA GLN A 235 -9.01 23.26 -1.98
C GLN A 235 -10.33 23.67 -1.32
N PHE A 236 -10.99 24.70 -1.86
CA PHE A 236 -12.34 25.07 -1.46
C PHE A 236 -13.34 24.12 -2.13
N ARG A 237 -14.21 23.47 -1.35
CA ARG A 237 -15.23 22.55 -1.88
C ARG A 237 -16.54 23.30 -2.16
N PRO A 238 -16.83 23.78 -3.41
CA PRO A 238 -18.21 24.06 -3.78
C PRO A 238 -19.07 22.80 -3.66
N THR A 239 -20.38 22.99 -3.55
CA THR A 239 -21.44 22.01 -3.24
C THR A 239 -21.53 20.77 -4.15
N SER A 240 -20.66 20.62 -5.16
CA SER A 240 -20.62 19.46 -6.04
C SER A 240 -19.71 18.36 -5.47
N PRO A 241 -20.20 17.11 -5.35
CA PRO A 241 -19.45 16.02 -4.73
C PRO A 241 -18.22 15.58 -5.53
N TRP A 242 -18.20 15.80 -6.85
CA TRP A 242 -17.10 15.37 -7.73
C TRP A 242 -16.45 16.55 -8.46
N GLN A 243 -15.15 16.72 -8.24
CA GLN A 243 -14.35 17.79 -8.85
C GLN A 243 -13.23 17.22 -9.70
N CYS A 244 -13.08 17.80 -10.88
CA CYS A 244 -11.95 17.52 -11.77
C CYS A 244 -11.26 18.85 -12.09
N SER A 245 -9.94 18.87 -12.02
CA SER A 245 -9.14 19.96 -12.58
C SER A 245 -8.37 19.49 -13.79
N LEU A 246 -8.37 20.31 -14.84
CA LEU A 246 -7.48 20.16 -15.97
C LEU A 246 -6.48 21.31 -15.98
N SER A 247 -5.20 20.97 -15.99
CA SER A 247 -4.12 21.94 -16.15
C SER A 247 -3.25 21.58 -17.33
N THR A 248 -2.75 22.59 -18.04
CA THR A 248 -1.80 22.44 -19.12
C THR A 248 -0.50 23.13 -18.73
N SER A 249 0.60 22.39 -18.70
CA SER A 249 1.93 22.99 -18.49
C SER A 249 2.91 22.47 -19.52
N ASN A 250 3.63 23.38 -20.17
CA ASN A 250 4.63 23.09 -21.20
C ASN A 250 4.15 22.11 -22.28
N GLY A 251 2.93 22.28 -22.78
CA GLY A 251 2.37 21.44 -23.86
C GLY A 251 1.77 20.10 -23.42
N ASN A 252 1.78 19.79 -22.12
CA ASN A 252 1.16 18.57 -21.58
C ASN A 252 -0.11 18.90 -20.79
N ALA A 253 -1.21 18.21 -21.10
CA ALA A 253 -2.44 18.25 -20.31
C ALA A 253 -2.37 17.24 -19.14
N SER A 254 -2.73 17.66 -17.94
CA SER A 254 -2.78 16.86 -16.72
C SER A 254 -4.15 17.01 -16.05
N SER A 255 -4.66 15.93 -15.48
CA SER A 255 -5.95 15.92 -14.78
C SER A 255 -5.84 15.37 -13.36
N ILE A 256 -6.55 15.98 -12.42
CA ILE A 256 -6.74 15.44 -11.06
C ILE A 256 -8.23 15.29 -10.81
N LEU A 257 -8.66 14.09 -10.42
CA LEU A 257 -10.02 13.80 -9.98
C LEU A 257 -10.02 13.65 -8.45
N ARG A 258 -10.84 14.44 -7.75
CA ARG A 258 -11.03 14.31 -6.30
C ARG A 258 -12.38 13.67 -6.02
N ARG A 259 -12.37 12.61 -5.19
CA ARG A 259 -13.57 11.99 -4.64
C ARG A 259 -14.09 12.81 -3.45
N PRO A 260 -15.41 12.82 -3.19
CA PRO A 260 -15.92 13.29 -1.91
C PRO A 260 -15.41 12.38 -0.79
N SER A 261 -15.03 12.99 0.34
CA SER A 261 -14.65 12.27 1.57
C SER A 261 -15.87 11.82 2.34
#